data_AF-A0A7G9WBL0-F1
#
_entry.id   AF-A0A7G9WBL0-F1
#
_cell.length_a   1.000
_cell.length_b   1.000
_cell.length_c   1.000
_cell.angle_alpha   90.00
_cell.angle_beta   90.00
_cell.angle_gamma   90.00
#
_symmetry.space_group_name_H-M   'P 1'
#
loop_
_entity.id
_entity.type
_entity.pdbx_description
1 polymer ?
#
loop_
_entity_poly.entity_id
_entity_poly.type
_entity_poly.pdbx_seq_one_letter_code
_entity_poly.pdbx_strand_id
1 'polypeptide(L)' 'MAKKNRGKGLWNLESRGRGTCPICKTTRVKVLYDTVTENGTVKVCKKCK' A
#
# COMPACT_ATOMS: atom_id res chain seq x y z
N MET A 1 6.84 19.31 15.47
CA MET A 1 7.29 18.15 14.68
C MET A 1 7.06 18.42 13.19
N ALA A 2 8.11 18.76 12.43
CA ALA A 2 7.97 19.15 11.03
C ALA A 2 7.76 17.92 10.13
N LYS A 3 6.55 17.74 9.59
CA LYS A 3 6.19 16.66 8.66
C LYS A 3 6.66 16.94 7.21
N LYS A 4 7.80 17.60 7.02
CA LYS A 4 8.23 18.16 5.70
C LYS A 4 8.31 17.12 4.57
N ASN A 5 8.58 15.85 4.88
CA ASN A 5 8.77 14.79 3.87
C ASN A 5 7.71 13.67 3.92
N ARG A 6 6.62 13.84 4.70
CA ARG A 6 5.63 12.76 4.88
C ARG A 6 4.87 12.50 3.58
N GLY A 7 5.07 11.33 3.00
CA GLY A 7 4.34 10.89 1.80
C GLY A 7 4.94 11.35 0.47
N LYS A 8 6.07 12.06 0.47
CA LYS A 8 6.77 12.49 -0.76
C LYS A 8 7.15 11.30 -1.64
N GLY A 9 7.62 10.20 -1.04
CA GLY A 9 7.94 8.96 -1.77
C GLY A 9 6.73 8.26 -2.40
N LEU A 10 5.50 8.59 -1.96
CA LEU A 10 4.29 8.02 -2.56
C LEU A 10 3.90 8.74 -3.85
N TRP A 11 4.37 9.96 -4.11
CA TRP A 11 4.00 10.69 -5.32
C TRP A 11 4.55 10.07 -6.59
N ASN A 12 5.67 9.36 -6.48
CA ASN A 12 6.31 8.67 -7.60
C ASN A 12 5.69 7.29 -7.87
N LEU A 13 4.82 6.80 -6.98
CA LEU A 13 4.13 5.53 -7.17
C LEU A 13 2.86 5.74 -7.98
N GLU A 14 2.53 4.76 -8.83
CA GLU A 14 1.28 4.76 -9.57
C GLU A 14 0.08 4.90 -8.63
N SER A 15 -0.85 5.79 -9.00
CA SER A 15 -2.00 6.16 -8.15
C SER A 15 -1.64 6.55 -6.71
N ARG A 16 -0.43 7.04 -6.49
CA ARG A 16 0.14 7.34 -5.16
C ARG A 16 0.20 6.14 -4.21
N GLY A 17 0.39 4.95 -4.78
CA GLY A 17 0.40 3.66 -4.10
C GLY A 17 -0.99 3.18 -3.68
N ARG A 18 -2.06 3.72 -4.28
CA ARG A 18 -3.43 3.29 -4.04
C ARG A 18 -3.83 2.20 -5.03
N GLY A 19 -4.58 1.22 -4.55
CA GLY A 19 -5.11 0.13 -5.36
C GLY A 19 -6.21 -0.61 -4.61
N THR A 20 -6.49 -1.82 -5.07
CA THR A 20 -7.41 -2.74 -4.43
C THR A 20 -6.61 -3.74 -3.60
N CYS A 21 -6.92 -3.88 -2.32
CA CYS A 21 -6.23 -4.86 -1.48
C CYS A 21 -6.70 -6.28 -1.84
N PRO A 22 -5.79 -7.23 -2.08
CA PRO A 22 -6.17 -8.60 -2.46
C PRO A 22 -6.81 -9.39 -1.31
N ILE A 23 -6.57 -9.01 -0.04
CA ILE A 23 -7.10 -9.71 1.14
C ILE A 23 -8.49 -9.20 1.50
N CYS A 24 -8.62 -7.91 1.86
CA CYS A 24 -9.88 -7.34 2.33
C CYS A 24 -10.73 -6.70 1.22
N LYS A 25 -10.29 -6.78 -0.05
CA LYS A 25 -10.99 -6.23 -1.23
C LYS A 25 -11.32 -4.73 -1.15
N THR A 26 -10.72 -4.00 -0.21
CA THR A 26 -10.92 -2.56 -0.07
C THR A 26 -10.30 -1.85 -1.26
N THR A 27 -11.09 -1.01 -1.94
CA THR A 27 -10.67 -0.26 -3.12
C THR A 27 -10.14 1.13 -2.75
N ARG A 28 -9.35 1.74 -3.64
CA ARG A 28 -8.70 3.07 -3.46
C ARG A 28 -7.88 3.21 -2.16
N VAL A 29 -7.39 2.10 -1.60
CA VAL A 29 -6.58 2.06 -0.37
C VAL A 29 -5.09 1.96 -0.69
N LYS A 30 -4.23 2.49 0.19
CA LYS A 30 -2.77 2.34 0.05
C LYS A 30 -2.36 0.87 0.21
N VAL A 31 -1.83 0.28 -0.85
CA VAL A 31 -1.28 -1.08 -0.90
C VAL A 31 0.25 -1.01 -0.92
N LEU A 32 0.83 -0.81 0.27
CA LEU A 32 2.25 -0.49 0.43
C LEU A 32 3.04 -1.53 1.22
N TYR A 33 2.35 -2.50 1.82
CA TYR A 33 2.96 -3.46 2.70
C TYR A 33 3.07 -4.79 1.97
N ASP A 34 4.27 -5.36 1.92
CA ASP A 34 4.46 -6.68 1.35
C ASP A 34 4.04 -7.75 2.36
N THR A 35 3.31 -8.76 1.91
CA THR A 35 2.98 -9.96 2.69
C THR A 35 3.24 -11.21 1.85
N VAL A 36 3.66 -12.29 2.50
CA VAL A 36 3.92 -13.57 1.84
C VAL A 36 2.62 -14.37 1.83
N THR A 37 2.17 -14.74 0.63
CA THR A 37 1.04 -15.66 0.45
C THR A 37 1.52 -16.91 -0.26
N GLU A 38 0.68 -17.95 -0.29
CA GLU A 38 0.95 -19.23 -0.97
C GLU A 38 1.35 -19.06 -2.45
N ASN A 39 0.91 -17.99 -3.09
CA ASN A 39 1.19 -17.66 -4.49
C ASN A 39 2.31 -16.62 -4.67
N GLY A 40 3.03 -16.25 -3.60
CA GLY A 40 4.13 -15.29 -3.62
C GLY A 40 3.90 -14.01 -2.80
N THR A 41 4.80 -13.05 -2.95
CA THR A 41 4.78 -11.78 -2.21
C THR A 41 3.80 -10.80 -2.86
N VAL A 42 2.76 -10.40 -2.14
CA VAL A 42 1.73 -9.47 -2.61
C VAL A 42 1.69 -8.20 -1.78
N LYS A 43 1.40 -7.08 -2.43
CA LYS A 43 1.22 -5.78 -1.76
C LYS A 43 -0.19 -5.66 -1.20
N VAL A 44 -0.28 -5.43 0.10
CA VAL A 44 -1.51 -5.34 0.87
C VAL A 44 -1.67 -3.99 1.56
N CYS A 45 -2.90 -3.72 1.99
CA CYS A 45 -3.20 -2.52 2.73
C CYS A 45 -2.68 -2.59 4.17
N LYS A 46 -2.56 -1.43 4.82
CA LYS A 46 -2.09 -1.33 6.21
C LYS A 46 -2.88 -2.21 7.20
N LYS A 47 -4.17 -2.44 6.94
CA LYS A 47 -5.03 -3.24 7.82
C LYS A 47 -4.77 -4.74 7.71
N CYS A 48 -4.20 -5.18 6.60
CA CYS A 48 -3.95 -6.60 6.30
C CYS A 48 -2.46 -6.97 6.36
N LYS A 49 -1.60 -6.00 6.70
CA LYS A 49 -0.26 -6.29 7.21
C LYS A 49 -0.40 -6.79 8.63
#